data_AF-A0A956DF64-F1
#
_entry.id   AF-A0A956DF64-F1
#
_cell.length_a   1.000
_cell.length_b   1.000
_cell.length_c   1.000
_cell.angle_alpha   90.00
_cell.angle_beta   90.00
_cell.angle_gamma   90.00
#
_symmetry.space_group_name_H-M   'P 1'
#
loop_
_entity.id
_entity.type
_entity.pdbx_description
1 polymer ?
#
loop_
_entity_poly.entity_id
_entity_poly.type
_entity_poly.pdbx_seq_one_letter_code
_entity_poly.pdbx_strand_id
1 'polypeptide(L)' 'MSGFVDLHAHWVPAVDDGVKSDAEALELLRGLAQLGYTRCVATPHIRTAMFENRRPGLEDAHA' A
#
# COMPACT_ATOMS: atom_id res chain seq x y z
N MET A 1 -9.86 -7.39 19.98
CA MET A 1 -10.90 -6.95 19.02
C MET A 1 -10.39 -7.24 17.62
N SER A 2 -11.25 -7.58 16.66
CA SER A 2 -10.85 -7.96 15.30
C SER A 2 -11.93 -7.59 14.29
N GLY A 3 -11.59 -7.63 12.99
CA GLY A 3 -12.49 -7.27 11.89
C GLY A 3 -12.36 -5.82 11.45
N PHE A 4 -11.29 -5.13 11.86
CA PHE A 4 -11.07 -3.75 11.45
C PHE A 4 -10.75 -3.65 9.96
N VAL A 5 -11.15 -2.54 9.36
CA VAL A 5 -10.90 -2.22 7.96
C VAL A 5 -10.10 -0.93 7.92
N ASP A 6 -8.92 -0.99 7.30
CA ASP A 6 -8.14 0.18 6.95
C ASP A 6 -8.49 0.59 5.51
N LEU A 7 -8.92 1.83 5.35
CA LEU A 7 -9.36 2.41 4.08
C LEU A 7 -8.33 3.36 3.48
N HIS A 8 -7.19 3.59 4.15
CA HIS A 8 -6.16 4.49 3.66
C HIS A 8 -4.76 4.03 4.05
N ALA A 9 -4.08 3.30 3.15
CA ALA A 9 -2.77 2.75 3.40
C ALA A 9 -1.86 2.75 2.16
N HIS A 10 -0.57 2.93 2.41
CA HIS A 10 0.50 3.06 1.40
C HIS A 10 1.42 1.85 1.46
N TRP A 11 0.84 0.66 1.26
CA TRP A 11 1.55 -0.62 1.39
C TRP A 11 2.03 -1.20 0.05
N VAL A 12 1.71 -0.54 -1.07
CA VAL A 12 2.22 -0.95 -2.39
C VAL A 12 3.70 -0.54 -2.49
N PRO A 13 4.64 -1.47 -2.71
CA PRO A 13 6.06 -1.17 -2.67
C PRO A 13 6.53 -0.23 -3.79
N ALA A 14 7.33 0.77 -3.41
CA ALA A 14 8.12 1.61 -4.32
C ALA A 14 7.32 2.45 -5.34
N VAL A 15 6.02 2.67 -5.12
CA VAL A 15 5.18 3.51 -6.01
C VAL A 15 5.01 4.95 -5.52
N ASP A 16 5.25 5.22 -4.24
CA ASP A 16 5.18 6.56 -3.64
C ASP A 16 6.08 6.73 -2.40
N ASP A 17 5.72 7.64 -1.49
CA ASP A 17 6.43 7.90 -0.25
C ASP A 17 6.14 6.89 0.87
N GLY A 18 5.30 5.87 0.64
CA GLY A 18 5.08 4.73 1.51
C GLY A 18 6.25 3.72 1.56
N VAL A 19 5.93 2.42 1.68
CA VAL A 19 6.93 1.35 1.81
C VAL A 19 7.82 1.22 0.55
N LYS A 20 9.09 0.88 0.75
CA LYS A 20 10.12 0.84 -0.31
C LYS A 20 10.43 -0.55 -0.84
N SER A 21 9.99 -1.60 -0.15
CA SER A 21 10.25 -2.98 -0.53
C SER A 21 9.10 -3.91 -0.17
N ASP A 22 9.04 -5.06 -0.82
CA ASP A 22 8.10 -6.14 -0.49
C ASP A 22 8.24 -6.59 0.96
N ALA A 23 9.46 -6.59 1.50
CA ALA A 23 9.73 -6.95 2.88
C ALA A 23 9.09 -5.97 3.87
N GLU A 24 9.25 -4.67 3.63
CA GLU A 24 8.59 -3.62 4.43
C GLU A 24 7.06 -3.69 4.33
N ALA A 25 6.52 -3.93 3.13
CA ALA A 25 5.09 -4.12 2.94
C ALA A 25 4.56 -5.32 3.74
N LEU A 26 5.27 -6.45 3.70
CA LEU A 26 4.91 -7.65 4.45
C LEU A 26 4.95 -7.41 5.97
N GLU A 27 5.97 -6.71 6.46
CA GLU A 27 6.09 -6.35 7.87
C GLU A 27 4.92 -5.47 8.32
N LEU A 28 4.59 -4.42 7.55
CA LEU A 28 3.47 -3.54 7.82
C LEU A 28 2.14 -4.29 7.84
N LEU A 29 1.86 -5.12 6.82
CA LEU A 29 0.60 -5.87 6.73
C LEU A 29 0.48 -6.92 7.85
N ARG A 30 1.59 -7.55 8.26
CA ARG A 30 1.60 -8.46 9.42
C ARG A 30 1.33 -7.71 10.72
N GLY A 31 1.89 -6.52 10.89
CA GLY A 31 1.60 -5.66 12.04
C GLY A 31 0.12 -5.29 12.12
N LEU A 32 -0.48 -4.87 11.01
CA LEU A 32 -1.93 -4.59 10.92
C LEU A 32 -2.77 -5.81 11.27
N ALA A 33 -2.41 -7.00 10.77
CA ALA A 33 -3.11 -8.24 11.08
C ALA A 33 -3.07 -8.55 12.59
N GLN A 34 -1.92 -8.36 13.26
CA GLN A 34 -1.78 -8.56 14.70
C GLN A 34 -2.63 -7.59 15.54
N LEU A 35 -2.89 -6.39 15.01
CA LEU A 35 -3.77 -5.38 15.63
C LEU A 35 -5.27 -5.66 15.38
N GLY A 36 -5.61 -6.70 14.61
CA GLY A 36 -6.98 -7.11 14.34
C GLY A 36 -7.60 -6.55 13.05
N TYR A 37 -6.80 -5.94 12.18
CA TYR A 37 -7.24 -5.58 10.84
C TYR A 37 -7.33 -6.82 9.95
N THR A 38 -8.43 -6.94 9.23
CA THR A 38 -8.68 -8.06 8.31
C THR A 38 -8.78 -7.61 6.86
N ARG A 39 -8.87 -6.30 6.63
CA ARG A 39 -8.87 -5.68 5.29
C ARG A 39 -8.07 -4.39 5.34
N CYS A 40 -7.21 -4.20 4.36
CA CYS A 40 -6.42 -2.99 4.16
C CYS A 40 -6.49 -2.60 2.68
N VAL A 41 -7.02 -1.42 2.39
CA VAL A 41 -7.19 -0.92 1.03
C VAL A 41 -5.99 -0.05 0.67
N ALA A 42 -5.32 -0.39 -0.43
CA ALA A 42 -4.24 0.42 -0.97
C ALA A 42 -4.80 1.74 -1.53
N THR A 43 -4.22 2.87 -1.10
CA THR A 43 -4.56 4.20 -1.59
C THR A 43 -3.29 5.02 -1.86
N PRO A 44 -2.39 4.54 -2.74
CA PRO A 44 -1.15 5.25 -3.03
C PRO A 44 -1.44 6.62 -3.63
N HIS A 45 -0.50 7.54 -3.48
CA HIS A 45 -0.65 8.88 -4.01
C HIS A 45 -0.77 8.89 -5.54
N ILE A 46 -1.73 9.65 -6.06
CA ILE A 46 -1.81 10.03 -7.48
C ILE A 46 -1.54 11.53 -7.57
N ARG A 47 -0.34 11.90 -8.03
CA ARG A 47 0.11 13.29 -8.16
C ARG A 47 0.89 13.45 -9.46
N THR A 48 0.29 14.10 -10.46
CA THR A 48 0.94 14.30 -11.77
C THR A 48 2.33 14.92 -11.62
N ALA A 49 3.30 14.39 -12.37
CA ALA A 49 4.72 14.72 -12.34
C ALA A 49 5.47 14.37 -11.03
N MET A 50 4.84 13.67 -10.09
CA MET A 50 5.49 13.19 -8.85
C MET A 50 5.24 11.71 -8.59
N PHE A 51 3.98 11.27 -8.68
CA PHE A 51 3.53 9.89 -8.48
C PHE A 51 2.47 9.56 -9.54
N GLU A 52 2.89 8.87 -10.61
CA GLU A 52 2.04 8.50 -11.75
C GLU A 52 1.24 7.21 -11.51
N ASN A 53 0.69 7.05 -10.30
CA ASN A 53 0.00 5.82 -9.86
C ASN A 53 -1.44 5.69 -10.38
N ARG A 54 -1.70 6.16 -11.60
CA ARG A 54 -2.87 5.71 -12.37
C ARG A 54 -2.62 4.28 -12.83
N ARG A 55 -3.68 3.59 -13.26
CA ARG A 55 -3.62 2.18 -13.71
C ARG A 55 -2.36 1.85 -14.54
N PRO A 56 -2.03 2.59 -15.62
CA PRO A 56 -0.85 2.26 -16.43
C PRO A 56 0.45 2.33 -15.63
N GLY A 57 0.66 3.37 -14.82
CA GLY A 57 1.89 3.50 -14.05
C GLY A 57 2.05 2.45 -12.95
N LEU A 58 0.94 1.99 -12.35
CA LEU A 58 0.97 0.86 -11.41
C LEU A 58 1.24 -0.48 -12.10
N GLU A 59 0.65 -0.70 -13.28
CA GLU A 59 0.91 -1.91 -14.08
C GLU A 59 2.38 -1.94 -14.55
N ASP A 60 2.92 -0.82 -15.02
CA ASP A 60 4.32 -0.69 -15.45
C ASP A 60 5.32 -0.88 -14.29
N ALA A 61 4.99 -0.40 -13.09
CA ALA A 61 5.84 -0.55 -11.89
C ALA A 61 5.99 -2.01 -11.42
N HIS A 62 5.09 -2.90 -11.84
CA HIS A 62 5.02 -4.29 -11.41
C HIS A 62 4.86 -5.28 -12.58
N ALA A 63 5.21 -4.86 -13.79
CA ALA A 63 5.18 -5.68 -15.01
C ALA A 63 6.28 -6.77 -15.04
#